data_AF-A0AAW2RCK9-F1
#
_entry.id   AF-A0AAW2RCK9-F1
#
_cell.length_a   1.000
_cell.length_b   1.000
_cell.length_c   1.000
_cell.angle_alpha   90.00
_cell.angle_beta   90.00
_cell.angle_gamma   90.00
#
_symmetry.space_group_name_H-M   'P 1'
#
loop_
_entity.id
_entity.type
_entity.pdbx_description
1 polymer ?
#
loop_
_entity_poly.entity_id
_entity_poly.type
_entity_poly.pdbx_seq_one_letter_code
_entity_poly.pdbx_strand_id
1 'polypeptide(L)'
;MTFVSGSTLVLLRKYQTFDSVRYLYDKQSVVFPLYSVRGGMICFFLCYYDLVVLGYTCFPMQQASPTFLSMSRLRCFLLGLDFKAIVFLFLIVPTFIVGIYFHGQKITYFLRPLWQSPPKPFISITHYYHENVSMETLCKLHGWGIREYPRRVYDAVLFSNEVDMLMIRWKELYPYITQFVLLESNSTFTALPKPLNFAINRDKFKFVEPRLTYGKVGGRFRRGENPFIEEAYQRLALDQLLRIAGIEDDDLLIMSDVDEIPSRHTIDLLRWCNDIPSILHLQLRNYLYSFEFQYDHLSWRASVHRYRSGTTRYAHYRQTDYLLSDSGWHCSFCFRYISDFIFKMKAYSHNDRVRFSHFLSPKRIQDLICKGADLYDMLPEEYTFRDIIGKMGPIPHSYSAVHLPSYLLENADDYKYLLPGNCIREHG
;
A
#
# COMPACT_ATOMS: atom_id res chain seq x y z
N MET A 1 6.91 11.12 49.92
CA MET A 1 6.19 12.40 49.84
C MET A 1 6.97 13.31 48.90
N THR A 2 6.25 13.95 47.98
CA THR A 2 6.64 15.04 47.05
C THR A 2 7.53 14.77 45.82
N PHE A 3 6.90 15.07 44.68
CA PHE A 3 7.33 15.17 43.28
C PHE A 3 8.24 16.38 43.00
N VAL A 4 9.14 16.25 42.02
CA VAL A 4 9.52 17.25 40.97
C VAL A 4 10.13 16.43 39.80
N SER A 5 9.43 16.09 38.71
CA SER A 5 9.15 16.83 37.46
C SER A 5 10.35 17.42 36.68
N GLY A 6 10.62 16.82 35.52
CA GLY A 6 11.02 17.54 34.31
C GLY A 6 12.52 17.79 34.07
N SER A 7 13.09 17.09 33.08
CA SER A 7 13.99 17.65 32.03
C SER A 7 14.74 16.55 31.27
N THR A 8 14.23 16.08 30.13
CA THR A 8 15.07 15.47 29.08
C THR A 8 14.40 15.64 27.72
N LEU A 9 14.44 16.86 27.19
CA LEU A 9 14.00 17.14 25.81
C LEU A 9 14.81 18.29 25.19
N VAL A 10 16.13 18.16 25.15
CA VAL A 10 16.99 19.08 24.37
C VAL A 10 18.20 18.31 23.84
N LEU A 11 18.02 17.57 22.74
CA LEU A 11 19.13 17.11 21.87
C LEU A 11 18.61 16.59 20.52
N LEU A 12 17.75 17.36 19.85
CA LEU A 12 17.31 17.11 18.47
C LEU A 12 17.37 18.37 17.59
N ARG A 13 18.25 19.33 17.93
CA ARG A 13 18.26 20.67 17.28
C ARG A 13 19.59 21.12 16.69
N LYS A 14 20.48 20.20 16.33
CA LYS A 14 21.68 20.50 15.54
C LYS A 14 22.05 19.26 14.74
N TYR A 15 21.57 19.16 13.50
CA TYR A 15 22.21 18.56 12.33
C TYR A 15 21.22 18.74 11.17
N GLN A 16 21.11 19.98 10.72
CA GLN A 16 20.30 20.37 9.58
C GLN A 16 21.27 20.92 8.53
N THR A 17 21.82 20.01 7.75
CA THR A 17 22.40 20.30 6.43
C THR A 17 21.73 19.32 5.49
N PHE A 18 20.58 19.76 4.97
CA PHE A 18 19.83 19.10 3.91
C PHE A 18 20.57 19.34 2.61
N ASP A 19 21.28 18.32 2.12
CA ASP A 19 21.61 18.18 0.71
C ASP A 19 21.77 16.70 0.41
N SER A 20 21.21 16.24 -0.71
CA SER A 20 21.21 14.87 -1.25
C SER A 20 20.18 13.86 -0.69
N VAL A 21 18.88 14.16 -0.86
CA VAL A 21 17.87 13.09 -1.09
C VAL A 21 17.40 13.21 -2.54
N ARG A 22 18.16 12.60 -3.45
CA ARG A 22 17.68 12.31 -4.82
C ARG A 22 16.66 11.20 -4.71
N TYR A 23 15.38 11.58 -4.70
CA TYR A 23 14.27 10.65 -4.81
C TYR A 23 14.25 10.02 -6.21
N LEU A 24 14.74 8.78 -6.31
CA LEU A 24 14.37 7.88 -7.39
C LEU A 24 13.03 7.24 -6.99
N TYR A 25 11.93 7.95 -7.28
CA TYR A 25 10.62 7.34 -7.27
C TYR A 25 10.56 6.33 -8.41
N ASP A 26 10.18 5.10 -8.07
CA ASP A 26 9.66 4.16 -9.05
C ASP A 26 8.49 4.86 -9.76
N LYS A 27 8.60 5.05 -11.08
CA LYS A 27 7.58 5.64 -11.96
C LYS A 27 6.42 4.68 -12.17
N GLN A 28 6.08 3.88 -11.17
CA GLN A 28 4.95 2.98 -11.19
C GLN A 28 3.93 3.56 -10.23
N SER A 29 2.88 4.14 -10.82
CA SER A 29 1.68 4.66 -10.12
C SER A 29 1.74 6.08 -9.57
N VAL A 30 2.44 7.01 -10.23
CA VAL A 30 2.05 8.43 -10.17
C VAL A 30 1.10 8.71 -11.33
N VAL A 31 -0.17 8.32 -11.16
CA VAL A 31 -1.25 9.05 -11.84
C VAL A 31 -1.16 10.46 -11.30
N PHE A 32 -0.99 11.46 -12.17
CA PHE A 32 -1.05 12.87 -11.77
C PHE A 32 -2.25 13.06 -10.83
N PRO A 33 -2.05 13.39 -9.54
CA PRO A 33 -3.16 13.73 -8.70
C PRO A 33 -3.70 15.04 -9.25
N LEU A 34 -4.87 14.98 -9.90
CA LEU A 34 -5.76 16.12 -9.92
C LEU A 34 -6.10 16.38 -8.45
N TYR A 35 -5.32 17.27 -7.84
CA TYR A 35 -5.45 17.66 -6.45
C TYR A 35 -6.92 17.90 -6.12
N SER A 36 -7.42 17.15 -5.14
CA SER A 36 -8.66 17.47 -4.46
C SER A 36 -8.42 18.75 -3.64
N VAL A 37 -8.68 19.89 -4.26
CA VAL A 37 -8.77 21.15 -3.55
C VAL A 37 -10.09 21.12 -2.78
N ARG A 38 -10.06 20.60 -1.55
CA ARG A 38 -11.07 20.94 -0.54
C ARG A 38 -10.95 22.44 -0.27
N GLY A 39 -11.83 23.21 -0.91
CA GLY A 39 -11.94 24.66 -0.72
C GLY A 39 -11.67 25.53 -1.95
N GLY A 40 -11.85 25.02 -3.18
CA GLY A 40 -11.58 25.80 -4.39
C GLY A 40 -12.46 25.42 -5.58
N MET A 41 -13.75 25.22 -5.37
CA MET A 41 -14.72 25.04 -6.45
C MET A 41 -15.68 26.23 -6.49
N ILE A 42 -15.13 27.42 -6.72
CA ILE A 42 -15.71 28.62 -7.37
C ILE A 42 -14.50 29.50 -7.70
N CYS A 43 -13.90 29.33 -8.88
CA CYS A 43 -13.04 30.37 -9.50
C CYS A 43 -12.67 30.06 -10.95
N PHE A 44 -12.90 28.84 -11.45
CA PHE A 44 -12.75 28.54 -12.88
C PHE A 44 -13.94 29.01 -13.75
N PHE A 45 -14.95 29.65 -13.17
CA PHE A 45 -16.12 30.19 -13.90
C PHE A 45 -16.05 31.70 -14.18
N LEU A 46 -14.98 32.41 -13.78
CA LEU A 46 -14.89 33.87 -13.94
C LEU A 46 -13.84 34.36 -14.94
N CYS A 47 -13.05 33.49 -15.58
CA CYS A 47 -12.05 33.93 -16.56
C CYS A 47 -12.45 33.70 -18.04
N TYR A 48 -13.65 33.18 -18.30
CA TYR A 48 -14.17 32.96 -19.66
C TYR A 48 -15.35 33.86 -20.01
N TYR A 49 -15.50 34.99 -19.31
CA TYR A 49 -16.49 36.04 -19.66
C TYR A 49 -15.89 37.20 -20.46
N ASP A 50 -14.57 37.25 -20.68
CA ASP A 50 -13.90 38.36 -21.37
C ASP A 50 -13.41 38.05 -22.80
N LEU A 51 -13.73 36.88 -23.36
CA LEU A 51 -13.21 36.45 -24.68
C LEU A 51 -14.28 36.12 -25.73
N VAL A 52 -15.53 36.54 -25.48
CA VAL A 52 -16.58 36.60 -26.52
C VAL A 52 -17.06 38.04 -26.66
N VAL A 53 -16.12 38.95 -26.91
CA VAL A 53 -16.39 40.26 -27.50
C VAL A 53 -15.46 40.41 -28.70
N LEU A 54 -15.60 39.52 -29.68
CA LEU A 54 -15.09 39.78 -31.02
C LEU A 54 -16.12 40.63 -31.76
N GLY A 55 -15.62 41.72 -32.33
CA GLY A 55 -16.39 42.86 -32.76
C GLY A 55 -17.44 42.53 -33.82
N TYR A 56 -18.65 43.02 -33.55
CA TYR A 56 -19.55 43.46 -34.58
C TYR A 56 -19.60 44.98 -34.49
N THR A 57 -18.87 45.63 -35.39
CA THR A 57 -18.92 47.06 -35.62
C THR A 57 -20.33 47.44 -36.06
N CYS A 58 -21.07 48.10 -35.18
CA CYS A 58 -22.36 48.72 -35.52
C CYS A 58 -22.07 50.10 -36.13
N PHE A 59 -22.30 50.26 -37.43
CA PHE A 59 -22.24 51.57 -38.11
C PHE A 59 -23.32 52.50 -37.55
N PRO A 60 -23.05 53.80 -37.30
CA PRO A 60 -24.07 54.72 -36.85
C PRO A 60 -24.86 55.25 -38.06
N MET A 61 -26.17 55.02 -38.08
CA MET A 61 -27.08 55.76 -38.96
C MET A 61 -27.74 56.88 -38.16
N GLN A 62 -27.58 58.11 -38.63
CA GLN A 62 -28.14 59.33 -38.05
C GLN A 62 -29.67 59.38 -38.16
N GLN A 63 -30.26 60.03 -37.15
CA GLN A 63 -31.60 60.66 -37.07
C GLN A 63 -32.85 59.76 -37.01
N ALA A 64 -33.46 59.67 -35.80
CA ALA A 64 -34.86 60.07 -35.55
C ALA A 64 -35.27 59.90 -34.05
N SER A 65 -36.09 60.86 -33.60
CA SER A 65 -36.91 61.12 -32.38
C SER A 65 -37.03 60.16 -31.16
N PRO A 66 -37.37 60.72 -29.96
CA PRO A 66 -37.24 60.03 -28.68
C PRO A 66 -38.59 59.50 -28.14
N THR A 67 -38.95 58.26 -28.46
CA THR A 67 -39.96 57.49 -27.72
C THR A 67 -39.75 56.00 -27.98
N PHE A 68 -39.68 55.19 -26.92
CA PHE A 68 -39.36 53.74 -26.84
C PHE A 68 -37.98 53.36 -26.27
N LEU A 69 -37.60 53.98 -25.14
CA LEU A 69 -36.62 53.42 -24.20
C LEU A 69 -37.34 52.54 -23.17
N SER A 70 -37.56 51.25 -23.46
CA SER A 70 -37.86 50.28 -22.38
C SER A 70 -37.64 48.80 -22.71
N MET A 71 -37.73 48.34 -23.97
CA MET A 71 -37.63 46.89 -24.27
C MET A 71 -36.61 46.51 -25.36
N SER A 72 -35.49 47.22 -25.46
CA SER A 72 -34.46 46.94 -26.47
C SER A 72 -33.14 46.37 -25.91
N ARG A 73 -32.79 46.66 -24.64
CA ARG A 73 -31.50 46.21 -24.08
C ARG A 73 -31.47 44.73 -23.66
N LEU A 74 -32.62 44.13 -23.38
CA LEU A 74 -32.70 42.68 -23.07
C LEU A 74 -32.72 41.80 -24.34
N ARG A 75 -33.12 42.36 -25.49
CA ARG A 75 -33.18 41.60 -26.75
C ARG A 75 -31.81 41.38 -27.40
N CYS A 76 -30.83 42.24 -27.16
CA CYS A 76 -29.49 42.10 -27.76
C CYS A 76 -28.54 41.16 -27.00
N PHE A 77 -28.87 40.72 -25.78
CA PHE A 77 -28.01 39.79 -25.03
C PHE A 77 -28.30 38.30 -25.33
N LEU A 78 -29.44 38.00 -25.96
CA LEU A 78 -29.89 36.64 -26.26
C LEU A 78 -29.94 36.31 -27.76
N LEU A 79 -29.48 37.21 -28.63
CA LEU A 79 -29.58 37.09 -30.10
C LEU A 79 -28.26 36.73 -30.79
N GLY A 80 -27.35 36.03 -30.10
CA GLY A 80 -26.08 35.60 -30.71
C GLY A 80 -25.37 34.43 -30.03
N LEU A 81 -25.94 33.83 -28.98
CA LEU A 81 -25.44 32.56 -28.48
C LEU A 81 -26.04 31.46 -29.35
N ASP A 82 -25.23 30.92 -30.26
CA ASP A 82 -25.59 29.75 -31.06
C ASP A 82 -26.19 28.69 -30.12
N PHE A 83 -27.43 28.29 -30.38
CA PHE A 83 -28.12 27.28 -29.58
C PHE A 83 -27.26 26.00 -29.44
N LYS A 84 -26.44 25.69 -30.45
CA LYS A 84 -25.46 24.60 -30.40
C LYS A 84 -24.37 24.85 -29.36
N ALA A 85 -23.89 26.09 -29.22
CA ALA A 85 -22.91 26.47 -28.21
C ALA A 85 -23.48 26.39 -26.79
N ILE A 86 -24.75 26.79 -26.60
CA ILE A 86 -25.43 26.65 -25.30
C ILE A 86 -25.59 25.15 -24.94
N VAL A 87 -26.09 24.33 -25.87
CA VAL A 87 -26.22 22.88 -25.66
C VAL A 87 -24.86 22.24 -25.37
N PHE A 88 -23.82 22.62 -26.11
CA PHE A 88 -22.47 22.11 -25.88
C PHE A 88 -21.93 22.49 -24.49
N LEU A 89 -22.01 23.78 -24.12
CA LEU A 89 -21.45 24.29 -22.88
C LEU A 89 -22.22 23.82 -21.63
N PHE A 90 -23.55 23.70 -21.69
CA PHE A 90 -24.38 23.42 -20.53
C PHE A 90 -24.89 21.98 -20.44
N LEU A 91 -24.87 21.21 -21.53
CA LEU A 91 -25.26 19.80 -21.50
C LEU A 91 -24.06 18.88 -21.76
N ILE A 92 -23.31 19.10 -22.84
CA ILE A 92 -22.24 18.17 -23.24
C ILE A 92 -21.03 18.28 -22.29
N VAL A 93 -20.52 19.50 -22.07
CA VAL A 93 -19.34 19.72 -21.22
C VAL A 93 -19.58 19.24 -19.77
N PRO A 94 -20.70 19.56 -19.09
CA PRO A 94 -20.94 19.07 -17.74
C PRO A 94 -21.13 17.55 -17.69
N THR A 95 -21.84 16.96 -18.68
CA THR A 95 -21.99 15.49 -18.76
C THR A 95 -20.64 14.81 -18.96
N PHE A 96 -19.77 15.38 -19.79
CA PHE A 96 -18.42 14.87 -20.02
C PHE A 96 -17.54 14.98 -18.76
N ILE A 97 -17.59 16.12 -18.06
CA ILE A 97 -16.87 16.32 -16.79
C ILE A 97 -17.37 15.31 -15.74
N VAL A 98 -18.68 15.12 -15.63
CA VAL A 98 -19.28 14.12 -14.73
C VAL A 98 -18.83 12.70 -15.13
N GLY A 99 -18.82 12.39 -16.43
CA GLY A 99 -18.33 11.12 -16.95
C GLY A 99 -16.86 10.86 -16.59
N ILE A 100 -15.98 11.86 -16.78
CA ILE A 100 -14.57 11.79 -16.35
C ILE A 100 -14.46 11.64 -14.84
N TYR A 101 -15.27 12.38 -14.06
CA TYR A 101 -15.24 12.29 -12.62
C TYR A 101 -15.58 10.86 -12.17
N PHE A 102 -16.63 10.22 -12.69
CA PHE A 102 -16.99 8.87 -12.26
C PHE A 102 -16.10 7.78 -12.87
N HIS A 103 -15.72 7.89 -14.15
CA HIS A 103 -15.09 6.81 -14.92
C HIS A 103 -13.65 7.08 -15.34
N GLY A 104 -13.12 8.28 -15.13
CA GLY A 104 -11.78 8.67 -15.58
C GLY A 104 -10.69 7.74 -15.10
N GLN A 105 -10.72 7.32 -13.82
CA GLN A 105 -9.76 6.34 -13.29
C GLN A 105 -9.87 4.97 -13.98
N LYS A 106 -11.08 4.50 -14.29
CA LYS A 106 -11.27 3.22 -14.99
C LYS A 106 -10.73 3.31 -16.42
N ILE A 107 -10.98 4.44 -17.10
CA ILE A 107 -10.47 4.70 -18.44
C ILE A 107 -8.94 4.76 -18.43
N THR A 108 -8.33 5.47 -17.46
CA THR A 108 -6.86 5.56 -17.38
C THR A 108 -6.22 4.22 -17.04
N TYR A 109 -6.83 3.41 -16.18
CA TYR A 109 -6.33 2.06 -15.89
C TYR A 109 -6.47 1.12 -17.07
N PHE A 110 -7.62 1.13 -17.75
CA PHE A 110 -7.84 0.29 -18.93
C PHE A 110 -6.89 0.62 -20.08
N LEU A 111 -6.63 1.91 -20.31
CA LEU A 111 -5.77 2.39 -21.39
C LEU A 111 -4.28 2.47 -20.98
N ARG A 112 -3.92 2.12 -19.74
CA ARG A 112 -2.54 2.06 -19.22
C ARG A 112 -1.54 1.40 -20.20
N PRO A 113 -1.87 0.28 -20.89
CA PRO A 113 -0.96 -0.36 -21.84
C PRO A 113 -0.52 0.53 -23.03
N LEU A 114 -1.23 1.63 -23.31
CA LEU A 114 -0.90 2.54 -24.42
C LEU A 114 0.25 3.49 -24.09
N TRP A 115 0.54 3.75 -22.81
CA TRP A 115 1.55 4.74 -22.39
C TRP A 115 2.44 4.30 -21.23
N GLN A 116 2.22 3.12 -20.64
CA GLN A 116 3.11 2.53 -19.65
C GLN A 116 3.58 1.16 -20.11
N SER A 117 4.90 0.96 -20.12
CA SER A 117 5.52 -0.34 -20.33
C SER A 117 5.65 -1.10 -19.00
N PRO A 118 5.63 -2.44 -19.03
CA PRO A 118 5.87 -3.24 -17.83
C PRO A 118 7.24 -2.94 -17.21
N PRO A 119 7.40 -3.16 -15.89
CA PRO A 119 8.70 -3.09 -15.23
C PRO A 119 9.71 -4.01 -15.89
N LYS A 120 11.00 -3.73 -15.68
CA LYS A 120 12.06 -4.70 -15.95
C LYS A 120 11.72 -6.04 -15.25
N PRO A 121 11.81 -7.20 -15.91
CA PRO A 121 11.56 -8.47 -15.25
C PRO A 121 12.58 -8.74 -14.13
N PHE A 122 12.22 -9.60 -13.18
CA PHE A 122 13.17 -10.14 -12.20
C PHE A 122 13.98 -11.27 -12.83
N ILE A 123 15.18 -11.49 -12.29
CA ILE A 123 15.97 -12.70 -12.46
C ILE A 123 15.48 -13.70 -11.40
N SER A 124 14.59 -14.59 -11.82
CA SER A 124 14.03 -15.62 -10.94
C SER A 124 15.09 -16.65 -10.57
N ILE A 125 15.23 -16.89 -9.27
CA ILE A 125 16.04 -17.96 -8.70
C ILE A 125 15.08 -19.10 -8.36
N THR A 126 15.32 -20.26 -8.96
CA THR A 126 14.58 -21.49 -8.66
C THR A 126 14.79 -21.86 -7.20
N HIS A 127 13.70 -22.07 -6.49
CA HIS A 127 13.71 -22.45 -5.08
C HIS A 127 13.53 -23.96 -4.96
N TYR A 128 14.63 -24.67 -4.71
CA TYR A 128 14.60 -26.11 -4.48
C TYR A 128 14.31 -26.39 -3.01
N TYR A 129 13.24 -27.11 -2.70
CA TYR A 129 12.94 -27.50 -1.33
C TYR A 129 12.23 -28.84 -1.27
N HIS A 130 12.59 -29.64 -0.25
CA HIS A 130 11.88 -30.82 0.17
C HIS A 130 12.27 -31.15 1.62
N GLU A 131 11.32 -31.56 2.45
CA GLU A 131 11.54 -31.77 3.90
C GLU A 131 12.62 -32.81 4.20
N ASN A 132 12.71 -33.85 3.36
CA ASN A 132 13.67 -34.97 3.53
C ASN A 132 15.04 -34.75 2.85
N VAL A 133 15.35 -33.56 2.33
CA VAL A 133 16.63 -33.29 1.65
C VAL A 133 17.56 -32.50 2.58
N SER A 134 18.82 -32.90 2.65
CA SER A 134 19.80 -32.24 3.53
C SER A 134 20.06 -30.80 3.11
N MET A 135 20.30 -29.93 4.10
CA MET A 135 20.59 -28.50 3.85
C MET A 135 21.81 -28.29 2.95
N GLU A 136 22.83 -29.15 3.06
CA GLU A 136 24.00 -29.13 2.17
C GLU A 136 23.62 -29.34 0.71
N THR A 137 22.75 -30.32 0.45
CA THR A 137 22.23 -30.60 -0.89
C THR A 137 21.38 -29.43 -1.37
N LEU A 138 20.51 -28.88 -0.52
CA LEU A 138 19.70 -27.71 -0.87
C LEU A 138 20.58 -26.51 -1.24
N CYS A 139 21.56 -26.11 -0.42
CA CYS A 139 22.46 -25.02 -0.77
C CYS A 139 23.18 -25.28 -2.10
N LYS A 140 23.72 -26.50 -2.29
CA LYS A 140 24.41 -26.88 -3.53
C LYS A 140 23.51 -26.81 -4.77
N LEU A 141 22.24 -27.20 -4.67
CA LEU A 141 21.26 -27.11 -5.77
C LEU A 141 20.99 -25.66 -6.20
N HIS A 142 21.10 -24.70 -5.28
CA HIS A 142 21.01 -23.27 -5.58
C HIS A 142 22.35 -22.67 -6.06
N GLY A 143 23.42 -23.45 -6.12
CA GLY A 143 24.77 -22.97 -6.43
C GLY A 143 25.43 -22.20 -5.28
N TRP A 144 24.99 -22.46 -4.05
CA TRP A 144 25.42 -21.78 -2.83
C TRP A 144 26.27 -22.69 -1.95
N GLY A 145 27.23 -22.12 -1.22
CA GLY A 145 27.98 -22.84 -0.20
C GLY A 145 27.13 -23.15 1.04
N ILE A 146 27.52 -24.14 1.85
CA ILE A 146 26.93 -24.37 3.18
C ILE A 146 27.75 -23.66 4.26
N ARG A 147 27.09 -23.23 5.34
CA ARG A 147 27.73 -22.69 6.55
C ARG A 147 27.90 -23.75 7.63
N GLU A 148 28.93 -23.57 8.46
CA GLU A 148 29.11 -24.36 9.69
C GLU A 148 28.03 -24.04 10.74
N TYR A 149 27.58 -22.78 10.78
CA TYR A 149 26.52 -22.30 11.67
C TYR A 149 25.59 -21.33 10.92
N PRO A 150 24.29 -21.33 11.27
CA PRO A 150 23.32 -20.48 10.60
C PRO A 150 23.54 -19.01 10.96
N ARG A 151 23.27 -18.10 10.02
CA ARG A 151 23.21 -16.66 10.30
C ARG A 151 22.12 -16.35 11.33
N ARG A 152 22.32 -15.28 12.09
CA ARG A 152 21.24 -14.67 12.88
C ARG A 152 20.25 -14.01 11.93
N VAL A 153 18.98 -14.03 12.30
CA VAL A 153 17.90 -13.49 11.49
C VAL A 153 17.09 -12.48 12.31
N TYR A 154 16.85 -11.31 11.72
CA TYR A 154 16.07 -10.23 12.28
C TYR A 154 14.78 -10.09 11.48
N ASP A 155 13.64 -10.23 12.15
CA ASP A 155 12.33 -9.97 11.56
C ASP A 155 11.88 -8.56 11.95
N ALA A 156 11.89 -7.62 11.00
CA ALA A 156 11.54 -6.23 11.26
C ALA A 156 10.22 -5.84 10.59
N VAL A 157 9.29 -5.29 11.37
CA VAL A 157 7.97 -4.90 10.87
C VAL A 157 7.50 -3.55 11.42
N LEU A 158 6.79 -2.79 10.58
CA LEU A 158 5.97 -1.66 11.01
C LEU A 158 4.58 -2.18 11.36
N PHE A 159 4.08 -1.89 12.56
CA PHE A 159 2.83 -2.45 13.04
C PHE A 159 1.66 -1.45 13.12
N SER A 160 0.50 -1.89 12.63
CA SER A 160 -0.76 -1.12 12.66
C SER A 160 -1.88 -1.82 13.42
N ASN A 161 -2.71 -2.66 12.78
CA ASN A 161 -3.87 -3.32 13.39
C ASN A 161 -3.97 -4.82 13.05
N GLU A 162 -2.94 -5.40 12.45
CA GLU A 162 -2.93 -6.78 11.91
C GLU A 162 -2.50 -7.81 12.97
N VAL A 163 -3.19 -7.84 14.12
CA VAL A 163 -2.82 -8.68 15.27
C VAL A 163 -2.77 -10.18 14.91
N ASP A 164 -3.79 -10.67 14.19
CA ASP A 164 -3.91 -12.07 13.82
C ASP A 164 -2.85 -12.49 12.78
N MET A 165 -2.52 -11.61 11.82
CA MET A 165 -1.44 -11.85 10.87
C MET A 165 -0.07 -11.85 11.53
N LEU A 166 0.16 -10.95 12.49
CA LEU A 166 1.41 -10.93 13.26
C LEU A 166 1.59 -12.22 14.06
N MET A 167 0.51 -12.74 14.66
CA MET A 167 0.54 -14.01 15.38
C MET A 167 0.95 -15.17 14.47
N ILE A 168 0.28 -15.31 13.31
CA ILE A 168 0.58 -16.38 12.35
C ILE A 168 2.02 -16.25 11.85
N ARG A 169 2.45 -15.04 11.46
CA ARG A 169 3.82 -14.75 11.01
C ARG A 169 4.84 -15.18 12.05
N TRP A 170 4.71 -14.72 13.29
CA TRP A 170 5.71 -14.97 14.32
C TRP A 170 5.70 -16.41 14.80
N LYS A 171 4.57 -17.11 14.75
CA LYS A 171 4.53 -18.55 15.02
C LYS A 171 5.22 -19.36 13.93
N GLU A 172 5.01 -19.02 12.66
CA GLU A 172 5.69 -19.65 11.53
C GLU A 172 7.21 -19.44 11.58
N LEU A 173 7.65 -18.22 11.92
CA LEU A 173 9.06 -17.85 11.91
C LEU A 173 9.81 -18.12 13.23
N TYR A 174 9.09 -18.38 14.34
CA TYR A 174 9.64 -18.49 15.70
C TYR A 174 10.95 -19.29 15.85
N PRO A 175 11.12 -20.45 15.19
CA PRO A 175 12.34 -21.25 15.35
C PRO A 175 13.58 -20.64 14.69
N TYR A 176 13.41 -19.73 13.73
CA TYR A 176 14.47 -19.25 12.85
C TYR A 176 14.92 -17.82 13.13
N ILE A 177 14.12 -17.06 13.88
CA ILE A 177 14.39 -15.65 14.17
C ILE A 177 15.22 -15.51 15.43
N THR A 178 16.31 -14.76 15.33
CA THR A 178 17.14 -14.36 16.48
C THR A 178 16.49 -13.23 17.25
N GLN A 179 15.99 -12.20 16.55
CA GLN A 179 15.32 -11.06 17.18
C GLN A 179 14.13 -10.59 16.34
N PHE A 180 12.98 -10.45 16.99
CA PHE A 180 11.79 -9.79 16.47
C PHE A 180 11.89 -8.30 16.77
N VAL A 181 11.76 -7.46 15.74
CA VAL A 181 11.87 -6.01 15.84
C VAL A 181 10.56 -5.39 15.36
N LEU A 182 9.79 -4.83 16.30
CA LEU A 182 8.48 -4.26 16.01
C LEU A 182 8.47 -2.78 16.35
N LEU A 183 8.20 -1.94 15.35
CA LEU A 183 7.95 -0.52 15.56
C LEU A 183 6.46 -0.23 15.44
N GLU A 184 5.90 0.43 16.45
CA GLU A 184 4.51 0.86 16.43
C GLU A 184 4.38 2.38 16.56
N SER A 185 3.59 2.98 15.66
CA SER A 185 3.24 4.40 15.72
C SER A 185 1.88 4.65 16.37
N ASN A 186 1.71 5.78 17.05
CA ASN A 186 0.40 6.27 17.49
C ASN A 186 -0.37 7.06 16.41
N SER A 187 0.14 7.06 15.16
CA SER A 187 -0.55 7.61 13.99
C SER A 187 -0.61 6.63 12.83
N THR A 188 -1.64 6.78 11.99
CA THR A 188 -1.69 6.18 10.65
C THR A 188 -0.76 6.92 9.69
N PHE A 189 -0.51 6.36 8.50
CA PHE A 189 0.22 7.07 7.43
C PHE A 189 -0.55 8.29 6.92
N THR A 190 -1.86 8.30 7.08
CA THR A 190 -2.73 9.46 6.79
C THR A 190 -2.84 10.46 7.95
N ALA A 191 -1.95 10.38 8.94
CA ALA A 191 -1.88 11.29 10.09
C ALA A 191 -3.13 11.28 11.01
N LEU A 192 -3.89 10.18 11.02
CA LEU A 192 -4.98 9.97 11.98
C LEU A 192 -4.41 9.35 13.27
N PRO A 193 -4.85 9.81 14.46
CA PRO A 193 -4.50 9.15 15.70
C PRO A 193 -4.99 7.69 15.71
N LYS A 194 -4.15 6.77 16.18
CA LYS A 194 -4.51 5.36 16.39
C LYS A 194 -4.02 4.87 17.75
N PRO A 195 -4.75 3.96 18.42
CA PRO A 195 -4.24 3.29 19.60
C PRO A 195 -3.00 2.45 19.25
N LEU A 196 -2.20 2.15 20.28
CA LEU A 196 -1.08 1.22 20.19
C LEU A 196 -1.62 -0.22 20.33
N ASN A 197 -2.17 -0.74 19.23
CA ASN A 197 -2.78 -2.06 19.15
C ASN A 197 -1.85 -3.21 19.59
N PHE A 198 -0.55 -3.17 19.29
CA PHE A 198 0.40 -4.18 19.76
C PHE A 198 0.58 -4.06 21.26
N ALA A 199 0.79 -2.84 21.78
CA ALA A 199 0.90 -2.64 23.23
C ALA A 199 -0.34 -3.17 23.99
N ILE A 200 -1.54 -2.95 23.46
CA ILE A 200 -2.80 -3.44 24.05
C ILE A 200 -2.88 -4.97 24.01
N ASN A 201 -2.35 -5.61 22.97
CA ASN A 201 -2.41 -7.07 22.77
C ASN A 201 -1.12 -7.81 23.18
N ARG A 202 -0.16 -7.12 23.81
CA ARG A 202 1.20 -7.63 24.05
C ARG A 202 1.22 -8.95 24.82
N ASP A 203 0.26 -9.14 25.72
CA ASP A 203 0.11 -10.38 26.50
C ASP A 203 -0.05 -11.64 25.62
N LYS A 204 -0.64 -11.51 24.41
CA LYS A 204 -0.77 -12.62 23.46
C LYS A 204 0.60 -13.08 22.92
N PHE A 205 1.59 -12.20 22.93
CA PHE A 205 2.91 -12.39 22.34
C PHE A 205 4.01 -12.73 23.36
N LYS A 206 3.64 -13.18 24.56
CA LYS A 206 4.60 -13.58 25.62
C LYS A 206 5.69 -14.54 25.16
N PHE A 207 5.39 -15.40 24.19
CA PHE A 207 6.33 -16.36 23.64
C PHE A 207 7.54 -15.72 22.94
N VAL A 208 7.41 -14.50 22.39
CA VAL A 208 8.54 -13.80 21.74
C VAL A 208 9.26 -12.80 22.66
N GLU A 209 8.74 -12.50 23.85
CA GLU A 209 9.30 -11.48 24.75
C GLU A 209 10.82 -11.59 24.98
N PRO A 210 11.42 -12.79 25.16
CA PRO A 210 12.87 -12.90 25.33
C PRO A 210 13.69 -12.44 24.11
N ARG A 211 13.08 -12.38 22.94
CA ARG A 211 13.68 -12.04 21.63
C ARG A 211 12.97 -10.86 20.96
N LEU A 212 12.30 -10.00 21.73
CA LEU A 212 11.52 -8.89 21.20
C LEU A 212 12.19 -7.54 21.50
N THR A 213 12.50 -6.79 20.45
CA THR A 213 12.79 -5.35 20.51
C THR A 213 11.57 -4.57 20.05
N TYR A 214 10.82 -4.03 21.01
CA TYR A 214 9.63 -3.22 20.76
C TYR A 214 9.94 -1.71 20.86
N GLY A 215 9.69 -0.98 19.77
CA GLY A 215 9.83 0.47 19.70
C GLY A 215 8.49 1.17 19.49
N LYS A 216 8.36 2.36 20.07
CA LYS A 216 7.21 3.26 19.87
C LYS A 216 7.67 4.57 19.25
N VAL A 217 6.93 5.08 18.28
CA VAL A 217 7.20 6.38 17.65
C VAL A 217 5.93 7.24 17.62
N GLY A 218 6.11 8.55 17.81
CA GLY A 218 5.03 9.51 17.63
C GLY A 218 4.87 9.88 16.16
N GLY A 219 3.64 9.92 15.65
CA GLY A 219 3.37 10.44 14.32
C GLY A 219 3.73 11.93 14.19
N ARG A 220 3.97 12.41 12.96
CA ARG A 220 4.13 13.87 12.75
C ARG A 220 2.79 14.60 12.70
N PHE A 221 1.68 13.86 12.59
CA PHE A 221 0.30 14.36 12.59
C PHE A 221 0.00 15.46 11.55
N ARG A 222 0.66 15.41 10.39
CA ARG A 222 0.45 16.37 9.30
C ARG A 222 -0.58 15.89 8.29
N ARG A 223 -1.79 16.43 8.39
CA ARG A 223 -2.90 16.09 7.48
C ARG A 223 -2.72 16.75 6.11
N GLY A 224 -3.14 16.05 5.05
CA GLY A 224 -3.10 16.56 3.68
C GLY A 224 -1.74 16.45 2.99
N GLU A 225 -0.70 15.99 3.70
CA GLU A 225 0.56 15.59 3.08
C GLU A 225 0.44 14.20 2.44
N ASN A 226 1.38 13.88 1.56
CA ASN A 226 1.49 12.55 0.97
C ASN A 226 1.75 11.51 2.09
N PRO A 227 0.89 10.48 2.24
CA PRO A 227 1.03 9.45 3.28
C PRO A 227 2.39 8.73 3.28
N PHE A 228 3.04 8.60 2.12
CA PHE A 228 4.35 7.99 1.99
C PHE A 228 5.45 8.73 2.78
N ILE A 229 5.23 10.00 3.13
CA ILE A 229 6.16 10.77 3.97
C ILE A 229 6.11 10.30 5.43
N GLU A 230 4.92 10.05 5.98
CA GLU A 230 4.79 9.46 7.33
C GLU A 230 5.38 8.05 7.36
N GLU A 231 5.13 7.27 6.31
CA GLU A 231 5.69 5.93 6.17
C GLU A 231 7.23 5.96 6.16
N ALA A 232 7.84 6.82 5.33
CA ALA A 232 9.29 7.00 5.29
C ALA A 232 9.87 7.43 6.65
N TYR A 233 9.18 8.32 7.37
CA TYR A 233 9.56 8.73 8.73
C TYR A 233 9.57 7.54 9.70
N GLN A 234 8.56 6.67 9.65
CA GLN A 234 8.51 5.47 10.49
C GLN A 234 9.59 4.45 10.09
N ARG A 235 9.90 4.27 8.79
CA ARG A 235 11.00 3.41 8.32
C ARG A 235 12.37 3.88 8.84
N LEU A 236 12.60 5.20 8.91
CA LEU A 236 13.82 5.77 9.52
C LEU A 236 13.91 5.48 11.02
N ALA A 237 12.79 5.49 11.74
CA ALA A 237 12.77 5.10 13.15
C ALA A 237 13.03 3.59 13.34
N LEU A 238 12.55 2.75 12.41
CA LEU A 238 12.79 1.31 12.43
C LEU A 238 14.28 0.98 12.20
N ASP A 239 14.97 1.72 11.33
CA ASP A 239 16.43 1.64 11.17
C ASP A 239 17.19 1.86 12.49
N GLN A 240 16.73 2.81 13.31
CA GLN A 240 17.35 3.06 14.62
C GLN A 240 17.04 1.92 15.60
N LEU A 241 15.80 1.42 15.59
CA LEU A 241 15.38 0.31 16.43
C LEU A 241 16.15 -0.98 16.13
N LEU A 242 16.46 -1.23 14.86
CA LEU A 242 17.31 -2.34 14.42
C LEU A 242 18.70 -2.30 15.05
N ARG A 243 19.32 -1.11 15.12
CA ARG A 243 20.63 -0.93 15.78
C ARG A 243 20.54 -1.18 17.27
N ILE A 244 19.46 -0.72 17.92
CA ILE A 244 19.20 -1.00 19.34
C ILE A 244 18.99 -2.50 19.57
N ALA A 245 18.38 -3.20 18.61
CA ALA A 245 18.19 -4.65 18.64
C ALA A 245 19.51 -5.45 18.51
N GLY A 246 20.64 -4.80 18.20
CA GLY A 246 21.95 -5.44 18.14
C GLY A 246 22.24 -6.16 16.82
N ILE A 247 21.66 -5.70 15.71
CA ILE A 247 21.96 -6.25 14.37
C ILE A 247 23.40 -5.90 13.94
N GLU A 248 24.10 -6.88 13.41
CA GLU A 248 25.52 -6.80 13.02
C GLU A 248 25.73 -7.17 11.54
N ASP A 249 26.94 -6.95 11.03
CA ASP A 249 27.30 -7.31 9.67
C ASP A 249 27.19 -8.83 9.44
N ASP A 250 26.80 -9.23 8.23
CA ASP A 250 26.47 -10.63 7.84
C ASP A 250 25.16 -11.18 8.42
N ASP A 251 24.48 -10.51 9.36
CA ASP A 251 23.13 -10.91 9.81
C ASP A 251 22.11 -10.80 8.66
N LEU A 252 21.05 -11.60 8.71
CA LEU A 252 19.93 -11.48 7.77
C LEU A 252 18.84 -10.58 8.34
N LEU A 253 18.43 -9.58 7.57
CA LEU A 253 17.33 -8.69 7.88
C LEU A 253 16.16 -8.94 6.92
N ILE A 254 15.04 -9.42 7.46
CA ILE A 254 13.77 -9.52 6.74
C ILE A 254 13.12 -8.14 6.74
N MET A 255 12.82 -7.62 5.55
CA MET A 255 12.10 -6.38 5.33
C MET A 255 10.78 -6.69 4.63
N SER A 256 9.67 -6.60 5.35
CA SER A 256 8.35 -6.88 4.79
C SER A 256 7.26 -6.14 5.58
N ASP A 257 6.06 -6.12 5.02
CA ASP A 257 4.87 -5.79 5.81
C ASP A 257 4.43 -6.99 6.67
N VAL A 258 3.53 -6.75 7.62
CA VAL A 258 3.05 -7.79 8.55
C VAL A 258 2.29 -8.90 7.81
N ASP A 259 1.55 -8.54 6.77
CA ASP A 259 0.75 -9.45 5.95
C ASP A 259 1.57 -10.21 4.89
N GLU A 260 2.88 -9.96 4.78
CA GLU A 260 3.81 -10.61 3.86
C GLU A 260 4.70 -11.62 4.60
N ILE A 261 4.20 -12.83 4.83
CA ILE A 261 4.79 -13.88 5.67
C ILE A 261 5.76 -14.75 4.86
N PRO A 262 7.09 -14.66 5.07
CA PRO A 262 8.04 -15.62 4.50
C PRO A 262 7.77 -17.02 5.04
N SER A 263 8.01 -18.05 4.22
CA SER A 263 7.89 -19.42 4.68
C SER A 263 9.05 -19.81 5.59
N ARG A 264 8.79 -20.72 6.55
CA ARG A 264 9.84 -21.26 7.42
C ARG A 264 11.05 -21.82 6.67
N HIS A 265 10.79 -22.54 5.58
CA HIS A 265 11.82 -23.25 4.84
C HIS A 265 12.69 -22.30 4.01
N THR A 266 12.11 -21.20 3.50
CA THR A 266 12.89 -20.14 2.86
C THR A 266 13.88 -19.51 3.84
N ILE A 267 13.42 -19.13 5.04
CA ILE A 267 14.30 -18.50 6.03
C ILE A 267 15.36 -19.49 6.53
N ASP A 268 15.00 -20.76 6.69
CA ASP A 268 15.94 -21.81 7.08
C ASP A 268 17.02 -22.03 6.00
N LEU A 269 16.65 -22.06 4.72
CA LEU A 269 17.59 -22.14 3.61
C LEU A 269 18.58 -20.96 3.63
N LEU A 270 18.05 -19.73 3.68
CA LEU A 270 18.87 -18.52 3.57
C LEU A 270 19.86 -18.35 4.72
N ARG A 271 19.49 -18.74 5.95
CA ARG A 271 20.42 -18.64 7.09
C ARG A 271 21.55 -19.66 7.03
N TRP A 272 21.35 -20.81 6.37
CA TRP A 272 22.37 -21.87 6.27
C TRP A 272 23.26 -21.78 5.03
N CYS A 273 22.80 -21.12 3.96
CA CYS A 273 23.58 -21.03 2.72
C CYS A 273 24.47 -19.79 2.66
N ASN A 274 25.72 -19.94 2.24
CA ASN A 274 26.66 -18.88 1.88
C ASN A 274 26.49 -18.46 0.42
N ASP A 275 27.16 -17.38 0.01
CA ASP A 275 27.17 -16.89 -1.38
C ASP A 275 25.79 -16.54 -1.97
N ILE A 276 24.76 -16.45 -1.12
CA ILE A 276 23.47 -15.89 -1.48
C ILE A 276 23.64 -14.42 -1.92
N PRO A 277 22.81 -13.92 -2.85
CA PRO A 277 22.76 -12.51 -3.18
C PRO A 277 22.61 -11.65 -1.91
N SER A 278 23.32 -10.51 -1.84
CA SER A 278 23.28 -9.68 -0.63
C SER A 278 21.91 -9.05 -0.36
N ILE A 279 21.09 -8.94 -1.39
CA ILE A 279 19.69 -8.56 -1.31
C ILE A 279 18.95 -9.55 -2.20
N LEU A 280 17.85 -10.09 -1.68
CA LEU A 280 17.02 -11.06 -2.37
C LEU A 280 15.55 -10.73 -2.11
N HIS A 281 14.78 -10.48 -3.17
CA HIS A 281 13.31 -10.38 -3.04
C HIS A 281 12.72 -11.78 -2.90
N LEU A 282 11.60 -11.87 -2.20
CA LEU A 282 10.85 -13.10 -1.98
C LEU A 282 9.58 -13.07 -2.82
N GLN A 283 9.38 -14.08 -3.67
CA GLN A 283 8.15 -14.24 -4.41
C GLN A 283 7.10 -14.88 -3.50
N LEU A 284 6.11 -14.10 -3.08
CA LEU A 284 5.03 -14.56 -2.22
C LEU A 284 3.77 -14.85 -3.05
N ARG A 285 3.04 -15.90 -2.66
CA ARG A 285 1.69 -16.18 -3.16
C ARG A 285 0.76 -15.09 -2.65
N ASN A 286 0.10 -14.37 -3.56
CA ASN A 286 -0.68 -13.19 -3.24
C ASN A 286 -2.15 -13.56 -3.03
N TYR A 287 -2.66 -13.27 -1.84
CA TYR A 287 -4.02 -13.54 -1.39
C TYR A 287 -4.72 -12.25 -0.98
N LEU A 288 -6.03 -12.25 -1.12
CA LEU A 288 -6.88 -11.13 -0.74
C LEU A 288 -8.00 -11.61 0.19
N TYR A 289 -8.23 -10.89 1.30
CA TYR A 289 -9.27 -11.16 2.30
C TYR A 289 -9.12 -12.44 3.14
N SER A 290 -8.62 -13.52 2.56
CA SER A 290 -8.35 -14.83 3.18
C SER A 290 -7.48 -15.68 2.25
N PHE A 291 -7.02 -16.85 2.72
CA PHE A 291 -6.29 -17.82 1.89
C PHE A 291 -7.18 -18.54 0.86
N GLU A 292 -8.48 -18.19 0.80
CA GLU A 292 -9.42 -18.63 -0.24
C GLU A 292 -9.21 -17.89 -1.57
N PHE A 293 -8.92 -16.59 -1.54
CA PHE A 293 -8.86 -15.79 -2.77
C PHE A 293 -7.42 -15.52 -3.16
N GLN A 294 -6.81 -16.52 -3.82
CA GLN A 294 -5.48 -16.36 -4.38
C GLN A 294 -5.54 -15.54 -5.67
N TYR A 295 -4.93 -14.36 -5.66
CA TYR A 295 -4.92 -13.43 -6.80
C TYR A 295 -3.89 -13.82 -7.86
N ASP A 296 -2.62 -14.00 -7.44
CA ASP A 296 -1.51 -14.41 -8.30
C ASP A 296 -0.29 -14.88 -7.47
N HIS A 297 0.85 -15.07 -8.13
CA HIS A 297 2.15 -15.42 -7.53
C HIS A 297 3.17 -14.29 -7.69
N LEU A 298 2.72 -13.04 -7.74
CA LEU A 298 3.54 -11.91 -8.17
C LEU A 298 3.82 -10.89 -7.06
N SER A 299 3.53 -11.22 -5.79
CA SER A 299 3.98 -10.36 -4.69
C SER A 299 5.49 -10.52 -4.48
N TRP A 300 6.24 -9.43 -4.49
CA TRP A 300 7.70 -9.45 -4.50
C TRP A 300 8.37 -8.44 -3.57
N ARG A 301 7.62 -7.55 -2.89
CA ARG A 301 8.20 -6.43 -2.15
C ARG A 301 8.97 -6.85 -0.89
N ALA A 302 8.56 -7.98 -0.30
CA ALA A 302 9.28 -8.58 0.81
C ALA A 302 10.68 -9.00 0.37
N SER A 303 11.69 -8.66 1.17
CA SER A 303 13.08 -8.98 0.85
C SER A 303 13.87 -9.42 2.07
N VAL A 304 14.95 -10.16 1.82
CA VAL A 304 15.98 -10.49 2.81
C VAL A 304 17.27 -9.80 2.39
N HIS A 305 17.84 -9.05 3.33
CA HIS A 305 19.08 -8.33 3.16
C HIS A 305 20.15 -8.94 4.05
N ARG A 306 21.33 -9.23 3.48
CA ARG A 306 22.54 -9.40 4.28
C ARG A 306 22.96 -8.03 4.79
N TYR A 307 22.81 -7.83 6.09
CA TYR A 307 23.00 -6.54 6.73
C TYR A 307 24.46 -6.10 6.63
N ARG A 308 24.64 -4.81 6.33
CA ARG A 308 25.91 -4.11 6.27
C ARG A 308 25.74 -2.74 6.90
N SER A 309 26.46 -2.52 7.99
CA SER A 309 26.44 -1.31 8.78
C SER A 309 26.78 -0.09 7.93
N GLY A 310 26.06 1.00 8.14
CA GLY A 310 26.18 2.24 7.37
C GLY A 310 25.49 2.22 6.00
N THR A 311 25.34 1.05 5.35
CA THR A 311 24.77 0.94 4.00
C THR A 311 23.32 0.45 3.98
N THR A 312 22.98 -0.56 4.78
CA THR A 312 21.63 -1.16 4.76
C THR A 312 20.63 -0.22 5.41
N ARG A 313 19.51 0.01 4.72
CA ARG A 313 18.38 0.83 5.15
C ARG A 313 17.09 0.06 4.94
N TYR A 314 16.16 0.19 5.87
CA TYR A 314 14.86 -0.45 5.78
C TYR A 314 14.07 0.12 4.59
N ALA A 315 13.80 -0.74 3.62
CA ALA A 315 13.16 -0.38 2.36
C ALA A 315 12.15 -1.46 1.95
N HIS A 316 11.04 -1.04 1.36
CA HIS A 316 9.97 -1.94 0.87
C HIS A 316 9.60 -1.57 -0.57
N TYR A 317 10.61 -1.64 -1.42
CA TYR A 317 10.53 -1.40 -2.85
C TYR A 317 11.69 -2.16 -3.52
N ARG A 318 11.75 -2.16 -4.86
CA ARG A 318 12.74 -2.96 -5.58
C ARG A 318 14.17 -2.45 -5.33
N GLN A 319 14.95 -3.23 -4.58
CA GLN A 319 16.38 -3.00 -4.28
C GLN A 319 17.36 -3.79 -5.18
N THR A 320 16.87 -4.82 -5.86
CA THR A 320 17.67 -5.75 -6.68
C THR A 320 16.78 -6.38 -7.74
N ASP A 321 17.39 -7.09 -8.68
CA ASP A 321 16.69 -7.85 -9.71
C ASP A 321 16.53 -9.34 -9.35
N TYR A 322 17.14 -9.82 -8.27
CA TYR A 322 17.01 -11.23 -7.85
C TYR A 322 15.73 -11.48 -7.06
N LEU A 323 14.97 -12.50 -7.47
CA LEU A 323 13.72 -12.92 -6.86
C LEU A 323 13.76 -14.43 -6.59
N LEU A 324 13.67 -14.84 -5.33
CA LEU A 324 13.54 -16.25 -4.97
C LEU A 324 12.09 -16.71 -5.12
N SER A 325 11.87 -17.74 -5.93
CA SER A 325 10.53 -18.25 -6.21
C SER A 325 9.85 -18.87 -4.98
N ASP A 326 8.52 -18.89 -4.96
CA ASP A 326 7.66 -19.57 -3.96
C ASP A 326 8.20 -19.52 -2.52
N SER A 327 8.28 -18.31 -1.97
CA SER A 327 8.99 -18.00 -0.72
C SER A 327 8.08 -17.61 0.46
N GLY A 328 6.76 -17.81 0.32
CA GLY A 328 5.78 -17.54 1.37
C GLY A 328 4.46 -17.00 0.83
N TRP A 329 3.76 -16.22 1.67
CA TRP A 329 2.40 -15.76 1.41
C TRP A 329 2.25 -14.27 1.70
N HIS A 330 1.47 -13.57 0.89
CA HIS A 330 1.04 -12.20 1.13
C HIS A 330 -0.47 -12.18 1.24
N CYS A 331 -1.04 -11.87 2.41
CA CYS A 331 -2.48 -11.89 2.65
C CYS A 331 -3.03 -10.48 2.88
N SER A 332 -3.27 -9.75 1.80
CA SER A 332 -3.80 -8.40 1.86
C SER A 332 -5.23 -8.38 2.40
N PHE A 333 -5.52 -7.43 3.30
CA PHE A 333 -6.86 -7.26 3.91
C PHE A 333 -7.40 -8.51 4.62
N CYS A 334 -6.53 -9.34 5.19
CA CYS A 334 -6.92 -10.57 5.89
C CYS A 334 -7.30 -10.31 7.36
N PHE A 335 -8.45 -9.67 7.57
CA PHE A 335 -8.95 -9.29 8.90
C PHE A 335 -10.18 -10.09 9.34
N ARG A 336 -10.35 -10.18 10.67
CA ARG A 336 -11.49 -10.81 11.34
C ARG A 336 -12.75 -9.94 11.29
N TYR A 337 -12.61 -8.65 11.54
CA TYR A 337 -13.72 -7.70 11.67
C TYR A 337 -13.80 -6.75 10.47
N ILE A 338 -15.02 -6.41 10.03
CA ILE A 338 -15.24 -5.43 8.95
C ILE A 338 -14.70 -4.03 9.30
N SER A 339 -14.68 -3.67 10.58
CA SER A 339 -14.13 -2.41 11.07
C SER A 339 -12.64 -2.26 10.74
N ASP A 340 -11.87 -3.35 10.75
CA ASP A 340 -10.44 -3.33 10.40
C ASP A 340 -10.20 -3.09 8.92
N PHE A 341 -11.06 -3.59 8.04
CA PHE A 341 -11.03 -3.27 6.61
C PHE A 341 -11.22 -1.76 6.42
N ILE A 342 -12.28 -1.20 7.02
CA ILE A 342 -12.60 0.22 6.95
C ILE A 342 -11.46 1.06 7.52
N PHE A 343 -10.85 0.61 8.61
CA PHE A 343 -9.69 1.25 9.20
C PHE A 343 -8.49 1.25 8.24
N LYS A 344 -8.06 0.09 7.72
CA LYS A 344 -6.92 -0.02 6.78
C LYS A 344 -7.15 0.84 5.54
N MET A 345 -8.34 0.79 4.93
CA MET A 345 -8.72 1.61 3.76
C MET A 345 -8.54 3.12 4.00
N LYS A 346 -8.78 3.61 5.23
CA LYS A 346 -8.60 5.03 5.59
C LYS A 346 -7.17 5.36 6.03
N ALA A 347 -6.44 4.39 6.56
CA ALA A 347 -5.21 4.58 7.32
C ALA A 347 -3.93 4.46 6.48
N TYR A 348 -3.90 3.53 5.53
CA TYR A 348 -2.69 3.18 4.79
C TYR A 348 -2.36 4.15 3.64
N SER A 349 -1.19 3.98 3.02
CA SER A 349 -0.63 4.96 2.09
C SER A 349 -1.43 5.16 0.80
N HIS A 350 -2.28 4.19 0.42
CA HIS A 350 -3.16 4.28 -0.74
C HIS A 350 -4.63 4.63 -0.39
N ASN A 351 -4.82 5.47 0.63
CA ASN A 351 -6.13 6.02 1.02
C ASN A 351 -6.87 6.71 -0.14
N ASP A 352 -6.15 7.23 -1.13
CA ASP A 352 -6.67 7.91 -2.31
C ASP A 352 -7.66 7.06 -3.12
N ARG A 353 -7.60 5.72 -2.97
CA ARG A 353 -8.54 4.78 -3.57
C ARG A 353 -9.96 4.87 -3.00
N VAL A 354 -10.13 5.42 -1.80
CA VAL A 354 -11.46 5.65 -1.18
C VAL A 354 -12.09 6.91 -1.76
N ARG A 355 -12.68 6.78 -2.95
CA ARG A 355 -13.26 7.91 -3.69
C ARG A 355 -14.68 8.26 -3.28
N PHE A 356 -15.44 7.28 -2.82
CA PHE A 356 -16.85 7.45 -2.43
C PHE A 356 -17.09 6.90 -1.03
N SER A 357 -17.95 7.57 -0.26
CA SER A 357 -18.30 7.15 1.11
C SER A 357 -18.92 5.76 1.17
N HIS A 358 -19.66 5.35 0.14
CA HIS A 358 -20.29 4.03 0.08
C HIS A 358 -19.28 2.88 -0.01
N PHE A 359 -18.02 3.14 -0.41
CA PHE A 359 -16.97 2.13 -0.38
C PHE A 359 -16.69 1.62 1.04
N LEU A 360 -16.99 2.46 2.04
CA LEU A 360 -16.80 2.16 3.45
C LEU A 360 -18.04 1.54 4.12
N SER A 361 -19.07 1.18 3.33
CA SER A 361 -20.28 0.55 3.84
C SER A 361 -19.99 -0.88 4.32
N PRO A 362 -20.23 -1.22 5.61
CA PRO A 362 -19.93 -2.56 6.13
C PRO A 362 -20.62 -3.69 5.35
N LYS A 363 -21.90 -3.50 4.99
CA LYS A 363 -22.68 -4.48 4.23
C LYS A 363 -22.09 -4.71 2.83
N ARG A 364 -21.64 -3.63 2.16
CA ARG A 364 -20.99 -3.73 0.84
C ARG A 364 -19.65 -4.46 0.96
N ILE A 365 -18.83 -4.10 1.94
CA ILE A 365 -17.52 -4.73 2.15
C ILE A 365 -17.69 -6.24 2.38
N GLN A 366 -18.62 -6.64 3.24
CA GLN A 366 -18.91 -8.06 3.50
C GLN A 366 -19.32 -8.82 2.22
N ASP A 367 -20.18 -8.23 1.40
CA ASP A 367 -20.63 -8.82 0.12
C ASP A 367 -19.46 -8.97 -0.87
N LEU A 368 -18.60 -7.94 -0.99
CA LEU A 368 -17.44 -7.99 -1.88
C LEU A 368 -16.39 -9.01 -1.43
N ILE A 369 -16.14 -9.13 -0.12
CA ILE A 369 -15.26 -10.16 0.45
C ILE A 369 -15.73 -11.54 0.03
N CYS A 370 -17.01 -11.85 0.24
CA CYS A 370 -17.57 -13.16 -0.11
C CYS A 370 -17.57 -13.45 -1.61
N LYS A 371 -17.60 -12.41 -2.45
CA LYS A 371 -17.52 -12.54 -3.90
C LYS A 371 -16.08 -12.58 -4.43
N GLY A 372 -15.06 -12.32 -3.60
CA GLY A 372 -13.69 -12.10 -4.07
C GLY A 372 -13.55 -10.86 -4.97
N ALA A 373 -14.44 -9.87 -4.85
CA ALA A 373 -14.47 -8.69 -5.71
C ALA A 373 -13.64 -7.53 -5.13
N ASP A 374 -13.22 -6.56 -5.96
CA ASP A 374 -12.38 -5.44 -5.55
C ASP A 374 -13.10 -4.44 -4.62
N LEU A 375 -12.47 -4.06 -3.50
CA LEU A 375 -13.07 -3.12 -2.52
C LEU A 375 -13.32 -1.72 -3.10
N TYR A 376 -12.55 -1.31 -4.10
CA TYR A 376 -12.48 0.05 -4.65
C TYR A 376 -13.15 0.19 -6.03
N ASP A 377 -13.79 -0.88 -6.53
CA ASP A 377 -14.33 -0.98 -7.89
C ASP A 377 -13.30 -0.63 -8.99
N MET A 378 -12.02 -0.92 -8.74
CA MET A 378 -10.92 -0.65 -9.64
C MET A 378 -10.75 -1.76 -10.68
N LEU A 379 -10.17 -1.40 -11.82
CA LEU A 379 -9.70 -2.38 -12.80
C LEU A 379 -8.31 -2.90 -12.37
N PRO A 380 -7.92 -4.12 -12.80
CA PRO A 380 -6.59 -4.66 -12.55
C PRO A 380 -5.48 -3.69 -12.99
N GLU A 381 -4.43 -3.62 -12.17
CA GLU A 381 -3.28 -2.72 -12.35
C GLU A 381 -2.25 -3.29 -13.35
N GLU A 382 -2.67 -3.66 -14.56
CA GLU A 382 -1.84 -4.45 -15.50
C GLU A 382 -1.30 -3.64 -16.70
N TYR A 383 -0.24 -4.15 -17.32
CA TYR A 383 0.48 -3.47 -18.41
C TYR A 383 0.12 -3.96 -19.82
N THR A 384 -0.68 -5.01 -19.95
CA THR A 384 -1.18 -5.50 -21.23
C THR A 384 -2.70 -5.64 -21.22
N PHE A 385 -3.35 -5.43 -22.36
CA PHE A 385 -4.80 -5.63 -22.45
C PHE A 385 -5.21 -7.07 -22.15
N ARG A 386 -4.37 -8.04 -22.53
CA ARG A 386 -4.59 -9.46 -22.23
C ARG A 386 -4.68 -9.70 -20.73
N ASP A 387 -3.74 -9.15 -19.96
CA ASP A 387 -3.68 -9.35 -18.51
C ASP A 387 -4.80 -8.58 -17.80
N ILE A 388 -5.12 -7.36 -18.25
CA ILE A 388 -6.28 -6.59 -17.75
C ILE A 388 -7.56 -7.41 -17.91
N ILE A 389 -7.81 -7.96 -19.10
CA ILE A 389 -9.01 -8.75 -19.38
C ILE A 389 -8.98 -10.07 -18.61
N GLY A 390 -7.82 -10.75 -18.56
CA GLY A 390 -7.66 -12.03 -17.88
C GLY A 390 -7.83 -11.96 -16.36
N LYS A 391 -7.52 -10.82 -15.74
CA LYS A 391 -7.71 -10.57 -14.31
C LYS A 391 -8.98 -9.79 -13.99
N MET A 392 -9.85 -9.54 -14.97
CA MET A 392 -11.07 -8.78 -14.76
C MET A 392 -12.13 -9.62 -14.03
N GLY A 393 -12.79 -8.99 -13.06
CA GLY A 393 -13.85 -9.63 -12.29
C GLY A 393 -13.38 -10.13 -10.92
N PRO A 394 -14.21 -10.94 -10.24
CA PRO A 394 -13.87 -11.47 -8.92
C PRO A 394 -12.73 -12.49 -8.99
N ILE A 395 -11.94 -12.54 -7.93
CA ILE A 395 -10.92 -13.57 -7.71
C ILE A 395 -11.64 -14.90 -7.49
N PRO A 396 -11.25 -15.97 -8.20
CA PRO A 396 -11.87 -17.28 -8.03
C PRO A 396 -11.60 -17.85 -6.64
N HIS A 397 -12.55 -18.62 -6.13
CA HIS A 397 -12.41 -19.34 -4.88
C HIS A 397 -11.39 -20.48 -5.05
N SER A 398 -10.36 -20.50 -4.21
CA SER A 398 -9.45 -21.63 -4.05
C SER A 398 -10.01 -22.63 -3.03
N TYR A 399 -9.98 -23.90 -3.40
CA TYR A 399 -10.32 -25.01 -2.51
C TYR A 399 -9.07 -25.69 -1.92
N SER A 400 -7.89 -25.12 -2.15
CA SER A 400 -6.62 -25.66 -1.66
C SER A 400 -6.10 -24.83 -0.50
N ALA A 401 -5.89 -25.50 0.64
CA ALA A 401 -5.16 -25.00 1.80
C ALA A 401 -3.79 -25.69 1.95
N VAL A 402 -3.29 -26.32 0.88
CA VAL A 402 -2.01 -27.03 0.89
C VAL A 402 -0.88 -26.00 0.96
N HIS A 403 0.10 -26.27 1.83
CA HIS A 403 1.21 -25.36 2.12
C HIS A 403 0.75 -24.00 2.65
N LEU A 404 -0.26 -23.95 3.51
CA LEU A 404 -0.50 -22.77 4.35
C LEU A 404 0.34 -22.84 5.65
N PRO A 405 0.52 -21.73 6.38
CA PRO A 405 1.23 -21.74 7.66
C PRO A 405 0.68 -22.80 8.61
N SER A 406 1.57 -23.60 9.22
CA SER A 406 1.16 -24.71 10.09
C SER A 406 0.30 -24.25 11.28
N TYR A 407 0.71 -23.16 11.94
CA TYR A 407 -0.01 -22.58 13.07
C TYR A 407 -1.44 -22.16 12.71
N LEU A 408 -1.68 -21.68 11.47
CA LEU A 408 -3.02 -21.35 10.99
C LEU A 408 -3.91 -22.60 10.96
N LEU A 409 -3.39 -23.72 10.44
CA LEU A 409 -4.13 -24.97 10.28
C LEU A 409 -4.36 -25.67 11.63
N GLU A 410 -3.37 -25.63 12.52
CA GLU A 410 -3.47 -26.18 13.88
C GLU A 410 -4.50 -25.43 14.75
N ASN A 411 -4.76 -24.15 14.44
CA ASN A 411 -5.69 -23.28 15.17
C ASN A 411 -6.85 -22.85 14.25
N ALA A 412 -7.29 -23.75 13.36
CA ALA A 412 -8.27 -23.44 12.31
C ALA A 412 -9.60 -22.89 12.84
N ASP A 413 -10.02 -23.26 14.06
CA ASP A 413 -11.25 -22.75 14.67
C ASP A 413 -11.16 -21.25 14.98
N ASP A 414 -10.01 -20.80 15.50
CA ASP A 414 -9.77 -19.38 15.83
C ASP A 414 -9.58 -18.52 14.57
N TYR A 415 -9.07 -19.12 13.50
CA TYR A 415 -8.73 -18.45 12.25
C TYR A 415 -9.62 -18.86 11.08
N LYS A 416 -10.79 -19.41 11.37
CA LYS A 416 -11.68 -20.00 10.37
C LYS A 416 -11.98 -19.04 9.22
N TYR A 417 -12.13 -17.75 9.51
CA TYR A 417 -12.40 -16.68 8.55
C TYR A 417 -11.30 -16.48 7.47
N LEU A 418 -10.10 -17.02 7.71
CA LEU A 418 -8.97 -17.01 6.77
C LEU A 418 -8.93 -18.25 5.86
N LEU A 419 -9.73 -19.26 6.13
CA LEU A 419 -9.72 -20.54 5.41
C LEU A 419 -10.88 -20.64 4.42
N PRO A 420 -10.71 -21.40 3.31
CA PRO A 420 -11.74 -21.57 2.28
C PRO A 420 -13.13 -21.91 2.83
N GLY A 421 -14.15 -21.24 2.30
CA GLY A 421 -15.56 -21.44 2.63
C GLY A 421 -16.08 -20.58 3.80
N ASN A 422 -15.26 -19.65 4.33
CA ASN A 422 -15.59 -18.89 5.54
C ASN A 422 -15.43 -17.37 5.33
N CYS A 423 -16.16 -16.83 4.36
CA CYS A 423 -16.05 -15.41 4.00
C CYS A 423 -16.75 -14.43 4.97
N ILE A 424 -17.65 -14.92 5.83
CA ILE A 424 -18.38 -14.07 6.78
C ILE A 424 -17.41 -13.57 7.86
N ARG A 425 -17.43 -12.26 8.12
CA ARG A 425 -16.61 -11.58 9.11
C ARG A 425 -17.42 -11.33 10.37
N GLU A 426 -16.74 -11.31 11.50
CA GLU A 426 -17.37 -11.09 12.79
C GLU A 426 -17.86 -9.64 12.91
N HIS A 427 -18.98 -9.45 13.59
CA HIS A 427 -19.43 -8.13 14.01
C HIS A 427 -18.59 -7.70 15.22
N GLY A 428 -17.67 -6.76 14.98
CA GLY A 428 -16.81 -6.18 16.02
C GLY A 428 -17.46 -5.04 16.78
#